data_AF-A0A151U0V3-F1
#
_entry.id   AF-A0A151U0V3-F1
#
_cell.length_a   1.000
_cell.length_b   1.000
_cell.length_c   1.000
_cell.angle_alpha   90.00
_cell.angle_beta   90.00
_cell.angle_gamma   90.00
#
_symmetry.space_group_name_H-M   'P 1'
#
loop_
_entity.id
_entity.type
_entity.pdbx_description
1 polymer ?
#
loop_
_entity_poly.entity_id
_entity_poly.type
_entity_poly.pdbx_seq_one_letter_code
_entity_poly.pdbx_strand_id
1 'polypeptide(L)'
;LDHFAWRGDSSGCYIAASGYRFLTTVLSTEGDEVWKKIWKLKIPEKVKFFLWQCLHSALPTNQVRADRRMADFGACSRCSCPHETILHALRDCPYSREVLMSGGISVGWSFSVMDCFQWLKGIILHKDAIKLSVEERARSNTIHHLMVGLAV
;
A
#
# COMPACT_ATOMS: atom_id res chain seq x y z
N LEU A 1 -9.52 -50.00 -8.27
CA LEU A 1 -9.41 -49.18 -7.04
C LEU A 1 -9.04 -47.78 -7.48
N ASP A 2 -9.97 -46.85 -7.34
CA ASP A 2 -9.72 -45.45 -7.67
C ASP A 2 -8.95 -44.80 -6.51
N HIS A 3 -7.95 -43.97 -6.85
CA HIS A 3 -7.18 -43.20 -5.88
C HIS A 3 -7.11 -41.74 -6.34
N PHE A 4 -7.15 -40.82 -5.38
CA PHE A 4 -6.94 -39.41 -5.64
C PHE A 4 -5.44 -39.13 -5.69
N ALA A 5 -4.97 -38.56 -6.79
CA ALA A 5 -3.58 -38.14 -6.97
C ALA A 5 -3.52 -36.61 -7.17
N TRP A 6 -2.55 -35.98 -6.51
CA TRP A 6 -2.27 -34.56 -6.66
C TRP A 6 -1.76 -34.27 -8.08
N ARG A 7 -2.47 -33.40 -8.81
CA ARG A 7 -2.12 -33.06 -10.21
C ARG A 7 -0.87 -32.20 -10.34
N GLY A 8 -0.52 -31.44 -9.29
CA GLY A 8 0.57 -30.46 -9.33
C GLY A 8 1.97 -31.04 -9.09
N ASP A 9 2.09 -32.37 -9.01
CA ASP A 9 3.37 -33.06 -8.85
C ASP A 9 3.33 -34.44 -9.53
N SER A 10 4.44 -34.85 -10.17
CA SER A 10 4.52 -36.12 -10.91
C SER A 10 4.50 -37.34 -10.00
N SER A 11 4.78 -37.19 -8.70
CA SER A 11 4.66 -38.27 -7.72
C SER A 11 3.20 -38.58 -7.34
N GLY A 12 2.25 -37.71 -7.70
CA GLY A 12 0.85 -37.82 -7.26
C GLY A 12 0.65 -37.53 -5.76
N CYS A 13 1.71 -37.26 -5.00
CA CYS A 13 1.65 -36.93 -3.58
C CYS A 13 1.47 -35.43 -3.37
N TYR A 14 0.60 -35.06 -2.42
CA TYR A 14 0.45 -33.67 -2.02
C TYR A 14 1.48 -33.29 -0.96
N ILE A 15 2.27 -32.25 -1.25
CA ILE A 15 3.01 -31.50 -0.24
C ILE A 15 2.65 -30.02 -0.32
N ALA A 16 2.64 -29.33 0.82
CA ALA A 16 2.27 -27.91 0.90
C ALA A 16 3.06 -27.04 -0.11
N ALA A 17 4.36 -27.32 -0.28
CA ALA A 17 5.21 -26.63 -1.25
C ALA A 17 4.74 -26.80 -2.72
N SER A 18 4.30 -28.01 -3.10
CA SER A 18 3.79 -28.30 -4.45
C SER A 18 2.43 -27.62 -4.69
N GLY A 19 1.57 -27.57 -3.66
CA GLY A 19 0.34 -26.80 -3.67
C GLY A 19 0.60 -25.32 -3.86
N TYR A 20 1.55 -24.75 -3.12
CA TYR A 20 1.91 -23.34 -3.22
C TYR A 20 2.42 -22.99 -4.61
N ARG A 21 3.37 -23.77 -5.16
CA ARG A 21 3.85 -23.56 -6.54
C ARG A 21 2.70 -23.58 -7.54
N PHE A 22 1.85 -24.60 -7.48
CA PHE A 22 0.71 -24.76 -8.37
C PHE A 22 -0.22 -23.54 -8.33
N LEU A 23 -0.56 -23.05 -7.13
CA LEU A 23 -1.39 -21.85 -6.96
C LEU A 23 -0.68 -20.58 -7.45
N THR A 24 0.60 -20.40 -7.14
CA THR A 24 1.37 -19.23 -7.58
C THR A 24 1.65 -19.18 -9.07
N THR A 25 1.58 -20.31 -9.79
CA THR A 25 1.75 -20.32 -11.25
C THR A 25 0.51 -19.76 -11.95
N VAL A 26 -0.66 -19.92 -11.33
CA VAL A 26 -1.96 -19.43 -11.83
C VAL A 26 -2.21 -17.98 -11.43
N LEU A 27 -1.69 -17.57 -10.27
CA LEU A 27 -1.75 -16.20 -9.79
C LEU A 27 -0.59 -15.41 -10.41
N SER A 28 -0.79 -14.83 -11.60
CA SER A 28 0.12 -13.78 -12.11
C SER A 28 0.30 -12.72 -11.02
N THR A 29 1.51 -12.60 -10.48
CA THR A 29 1.82 -11.70 -9.36
C THR A 29 1.91 -10.26 -9.86
N GLU A 30 0.76 -9.66 -10.16
CA GLU A 30 0.67 -8.21 -10.25
C GLU A 30 1.23 -7.61 -8.95
N GLY A 31 2.38 -6.93 -9.06
CA GLY A 31 3.07 -6.33 -7.92
C GLY A 31 4.39 -6.98 -7.51
N ASP A 32 4.85 -8.08 -8.12
CA ASP A 32 6.13 -8.70 -7.75
C ASP A 32 7.31 -7.69 -7.81
N GLU A 33 7.36 -6.87 -8.86
CA GLU A 33 8.35 -5.79 -8.97
C GLU A 33 8.17 -4.67 -7.94
N VAL A 34 6.92 -4.38 -7.53
CA VAL A 34 6.63 -3.39 -6.47
C VAL A 34 7.17 -3.90 -5.14
N TRP A 35 6.89 -5.15 -4.80
CA TRP A 35 7.36 -5.79 -3.57
C TRP A 35 8.89 -5.88 -3.55
N LYS A 36 9.52 -6.37 -4.62
CA LYS A 36 10.98 -6.38 -4.75
C LYS A 36 11.59 -5.01 -4.53
N LYS A 37 10.96 -3.95 -5.05
CA LYS A 37 11.46 -2.58 -4.88
C LYS A 37 11.29 -2.09 -3.44
N ILE A 38 10.10 -2.23 -2.83
CA ILE A 38 9.82 -1.80 -1.44
C ILE A 38 10.84 -2.42 -0.48
N TRP A 39 11.07 -3.73 -0.57
CA TRP A 39 11.94 -4.42 0.38
C TRP A 39 13.43 -4.06 0.19
N LYS A 40 13.83 -3.60 -1.00
CA LYS A 40 15.18 -3.08 -1.29
C LYS A 40 15.39 -1.62 -0.87
N LEU A 41 14.33 -0.86 -0.57
CA LEU A 41 14.46 0.53 -0.13
C LEU A 41 15.18 0.61 1.23
N LYS A 42 16.09 1.59 1.36
CA LYS A 42 16.81 1.88 2.61
C LYS A 42 16.02 2.85 3.50
N ILE A 43 14.77 2.50 3.80
CA ILE A 43 13.86 3.27 4.66
C ILE A 43 13.52 2.48 5.92
N PRO A 44 13.00 3.11 6.99
CA PRO A 44 12.59 2.40 8.19
C PRO A 44 11.54 1.32 7.89
N GLU A 45 11.63 0.17 8.55
CA GLU A 45 10.71 -0.98 8.35
C GLU A 45 9.23 -0.61 8.58
N LYS A 46 8.95 0.31 9.52
CA LYS A 46 7.59 0.83 9.74
C LYS A 46 6.99 1.48 8.49
N VAL A 47 7.81 2.12 7.65
CA VAL A 47 7.36 2.76 6.41
C VAL A 47 7.09 1.68 5.34
N LYS A 48 7.94 0.65 5.25
CA LYS A 48 7.70 -0.50 4.36
C LYS A 48 6.40 -1.21 4.72
N PHE A 49 6.17 -1.45 6.01
CA PHE A 49 4.93 -2.06 6.50
C PHE A 49 3.71 -1.18 6.20
N PHE A 50 3.81 0.13 6.39
CA PHE A 50 2.74 1.06 6.01
C PHE A 50 2.42 0.99 4.52
N LEU A 51 3.43 1.01 3.63
CA LEU A 51 3.23 0.84 2.19
C LEU A 51 2.56 -0.50 1.85
N TRP A 52 2.95 -1.57 2.53
CA TRP A 52 2.31 -2.87 2.41
C TRP A 52 0.82 -2.81 2.78
N GLN A 53 0.47 -2.15 3.89
CA GLN A 53 -0.93 -1.97 4.28
C GLN A 53 -1.72 -1.19 3.23
N CYS A 54 -1.15 -0.11 2.66
CA CYS A 54 -1.82 0.68 1.63
C CYS A 54 -2.09 -0.13 0.36
N LEU A 55 -1.10 -0.90 -0.11
CA LEU A 55 -1.19 -1.71 -1.33
C LEU A 55 -2.14 -2.91 -1.17
N HIS A 56 -2.34 -3.39 0.06
CA HIS A 56 -3.32 -4.43 0.38
C HIS A 56 -4.69 -3.90 0.81
N SER A 57 -4.94 -2.59 0.70
CA SER A 57 -6.19 -1.96 1.17
C SER A 57 -6.51 -2.27 2.63
N ALA A 58 -5.48 -2.39 3.47
CA ALA A 58 -5.56 -2.85 4.86
C ALA A 58 -5.46 -1.71 5.88
N LEU A 59 -5.38 -0.45 5.45
CA LEU A 59 -5.42 0.69 6.36
C LEU A 59 -6.83 0.86 6.94
N PRO A 60 -6.94 1.16 8.26
CA PRO A 60 -8.22 1.31 8.94
C PRO A 60 -8.83 2.70 8.72
N THR A 61 -9.03 3.10 7.46
CA THR A 61 -9.69 4.40 7.15
C THR A 61 -11.13 4.39 7.62
N ASN A 62 -11.76 5.56 7.83
CA ASN A 62 -13.14 5.59 8.30
C ASN A 62 -14.10 4.88 7.34
N GLN A 63 -13.87 4.96 6.02
CA GLN A 63 -14.66 4.17 5.06
C GLN A 63 -14.52 2.65 5.33
N VAL A 64 -13.30 2.14 5.50
CA VAL A 64 -13.08 0.70 5.78
C VAL A 64 -13.71 0.29 7.12
N ARG A 65 -13.66 1.17 8.13
CA ARG A 65 -14.30 0.94 9.43
C ARG A 65 -15.82 0.88 9.30
N ALA A 66 -16.42 1.78 8.52
CA ALA A 66 -17.86 1.79 8.25
C ALA A 66 -18.31 0.55 7.47
N ASP A 67 -17.56 0.17 6.41
CA ASP A 67 -17.86 -1.02 5.61
C ASP A 67 -17.84 -2.30 6.45
N ARG A 68 -16.99 -2.35 7.47
CA ARG A 68 -16.87 -3.45 8.45
C ARG A 68 -17.78 -3.31 9.66
N ARG A 69 -18.68 -2.32 9.68
CA ARG A 69 -19.62 -2.04 10.79
C ARG A 69 -18.93 -1.78 12.14
N MET A 70 -17.72 -1.19 12.09
CA MET A 70 -16.94 -0.76 13.26
C MET A 70 -17.03 0.75 13.52
N ALA A 71 -17.73 1.49 12.65
CA ALA A 71 -18.02 2.90 12.79
C ALA A 71 -19.36 3.21 12.09
N ASP A 72 -20.07 4.24 12.56
CA ASP A 72 -21.37 4.62 12.02
C ASP A 72 -21.26 5.36 10.68
N PHE A 73 -20.16 6.08 10.47
CA PHE A 73 -19.94 6.92 9.29
C PHE A 73 -18.53 6.75 8.72
N GLY A 74 -18.43 6.78 7.40
CA GLY A 74 -17.17 6.71 6.66
C GLY A 74 -16.46 8.06 6.48
N ALA A 75 -16.95 9.12 7.12
CA ALA A 75 -16.50 10.48 6.84
C ALA A 75 -15.11 10.79 7.40
N CYS A 76 -14.34 11.60 6.67
CA CYS A 76 -13.05 12.09 7.13
C CYS A 76 -13.25 13.09 8.26
N SER A 77 -12.60 12.86 9.41
CA SER A 77 -12.68 13.73 10.58
C SER A 77 -12.05 15.11 10.35
N ARG A 78 -11.20 15.26 9.32
CA ARG A 78 -10.44 16.49 9.06
C ARG A 78 -11.19 17.44 8.16
N CYS A 79 -11.71 16.95 7.03
CA CYS A 79 -12.35 17.79 6.02
C CYS A 79 -13.84 17.47 5.79
N SER A 80 -14.42 16.57 6.60
CA SER A 80 -15.83 16.17 6.51
C SER A 80 -16.25 15.55 5.17
N CYS A 81 -15.30 15.08 4.35
CA CYS A 81 -15.60 14.31 3.15
C CYS A 81 -16.37 13.04 3.55
N PRO A 82 -17.51 12.70 2.94
CA PRO A 82 -18.32 11.54 3.35
C PRO A 82 -17.60 10.19 3.26
N HIS A 83 -16.55 10.10 2.43
CA HIS A 83 -15.83 8.87 2.14
C HIS A 83 -14.32 9.06 2.34
N GLU A 84 -13.84 8.73 3.53
CA GLU A 84 -12.40 8.64 3.81
C GLU A 84 -11.85 7.29 3.32
N THR A 85 -11.50 7.25 2.04
CA THR A 85 -10.74 6.16 1.43
C THR A 85 -9.25 6.31 1.72
N ILE A 86 -8.44 5.29 1.40
CA ILE A 86 -6.98 5.38 1.51
C ILE A 86 -6.44 6.51 0.64
N LEU A 87 -6.91 6.64 -0.61
CA LEU A 87 -6.54 7.74 -1.49
C LEU A 87 -6.93 9.09 -0.91
N HIS A 88 -8.11 9.18 -0.28
CA HIS A 88 -8.49 10.40 0.41
C HIS A 88 -7.52 10.74 1.54
N ALA A 89 -7.26 9.79 2.44
CA ALA A 89 -6.37 9.98 3.57
C ALA A 89 -4.93 10.31 3.15
N LEU A 90 -4.45 9.78 2.02
CA LEU A 90 -3.08 9.99 1.55
C LEU A 90 -2.91 11.17 0.59
N ARG A 91 -3.94 11.53 -0.18
CA ARG A 91 -3.81 12.40 -1.37
C ARG A 91 -4.93 13.44 -1.49
N ASP A 92 -6.19 13.01 -1.43
CA ASP A 92 -7.31 13.89 -1.81
C ASP A 92 -7.82 14.77 -0.66
N CYS A 93 -7.51 14.41 0.59
CA CYS A 93 -7.82 15.25 1.74
C CYS A 93 -7.05 16.57 1.62
N PRO A 94 -7.70 17.74 1.76
CA PRO A 94 -7.02 19.04 1.72
C PRO A 94 -5.82 19.14 2.68
N TYR A 95 -5.95 18.56 3.88
CA TYR A 95 -4.89 18.51 4.88
C TYR A 95 -3.72 17.63 4.45
N SER A 96 -3.99 16.44 3.90
CA SER A 96 -2.94 15.56 3.39
C SER A 96 -2.23 16.19 2.20
N ARG A 97 -2.97 16.89 1.33
CA ARG A 97 -2.41 17.61 0.19
C ARG A 97 -1.48 18.74 0.62
N GLU A 98 -1.85 19.51 1.65
CA GLU A 98 -0.98 20.55 2.21
C GLU A 98 0.35 19.96 2.68
N VAL A 99 0.29 18.86 3.44
CA VAL A 99 1.48 18.15 3.92
C VAL A 99 2.38 17.67 2.77
N LEU A 100 1.79 17.12 1.71
CA LEU A 100 2.54 16.70 0.51
C LEU A 100 3.19 17.89 -0.20
N MET A 101 2.47 19.01 -0.32
CA MET A 101 3.00 20.24 -0.92
C MET A 101 4.16 20.82 -0.11
N SER A 102 4.05 20.87 1.22
CA SER A 102 5.14 21.29 2.09
C SER A 102 6.36 20.36 1.99
N GLY A 103 6.14 19.09 1.68
CA GLY A 103 7.19 18.10 1.40
C GLY A 103 7.77 18.17 -0.01
N GLY A 104 7.37 19.12 -0.84
CA GLY A 104 7.84 19.25 -2.23
C GLY A 104 7.27 18.19 -3.19
N ILE A 105 6.25 17.45 -2.77
CA ILE A 105 5.56 16.46 -3.60
C ILE A 105 4.42 17.19 -4.33
N SER A 106 4.63 17.48 -5.61
CA SER A 106 3.58 18.00 -6.46
C SER A 106 2.59 16.89 -6.78
N VAL A 107 1.47 16.89 -6.05
CA VAL A 107 0.32 16.08 -6.41
C VAL A 107 -0.31 16.75 -7.61
N GLY A 108 0.12 16.38 -8.82
CA GLY A 108 -0.56 16.80 -10.04
C GLY A 108 -2.05 16.49 -9.88
N TRP A 109 -2.91 17.43 -10.27
CA TRP A 109 -4.36 17.23 -10.35
C TRP A 109 -4.70 16.27 -11.49
N SER A 110 -4.09 15.10 -11.52
CA SER A 110 -4.64 14.00 -12.27
C SER A 110 -5.82 13.54 -11.44
N PHE A 111 -7.01 13.99 -11.80
CA PHE A 111 -8.31 13.34 -11.55
C PHE A 111 -8.33 11.93 -12.19
N SER A 112 -7.22 11.21 -12.09
CA SER A 112 -7.06 9.88 -12.61
C SER A 112 -7.92 8.96 -11.76
N VAL A 113 -8.76 8.19 -12.43
CA VAL A 113 -9.59 7.10 -11.93
C VAL A 113 -8.72 5.91 -11.46
N MET A 114 -7.52 6.19 -10.95
CA MET A 114 -6.56 5.18 -10.49
C MET A 114 -6.89 4.80 -9.06
N ASP A 115 -6.95 3.50 -8.80
CA ASP A 115 -7.02 2.97 -7.44
C ASP A 115 -5.73 3.24 -6.65
N CYS A 116 -5.79 2.98 -5.33
CA CYS A 116 -4.66 3.16 -4.41
C CYS A 116 -3.42 2.40 -4.86
N PHE A 117 -3.60 1.18 -5.35
CA PHE A 117 -2.50 0.32 -5.77
C PHE A 117 -1.80 0.89 -6.99
N GLN A 118 -2.53 1.29 -8.04
CA GLN A 118 -1.95 1.87 -9.25
C GLN A 118 -1.27 3.20 -8.97
N TRP A 119 -1.86 4.05 -8.11
CA TRP A 119 -1.26 5.32 -7.72
C TRP A 119 0.06 5.12 -6.97
N LEU A 120 0.08 4.26 -5.94
CA LEU A 120 1.29 3.95 -5.18
C LEU A 120 2.33 3.21 -6.02
N LYS A 121 1.91 2.29 -6.90
CA LYS A 121 2.79 1.61 -7.85
C LYS A 121 3.50 2.62 -8.74
N GLY A 122 2.80 3.63 -9.24
CA GLY A 122 3.39 4.72 -10.03
C GLY A 122 4.47 5.46 -9.25
N ILE A 123 4.20 5.81 -7.99
CA ILE A 123 5.16 6.48 -7.10
C ILE A 123 6.37 5.58 -6.83
N ILE A 124 6.13 4.35 -6.38
CA ILE A 124 7.19 3.41 -5.98
C ILE A 124 8.09 3.08 -7.16
N LEU A 125 7.52 2.82 -8.34
CA LEU A 125 8.28 2.44 -9.53
C LEU A 125 8.93 3.64 -10.23
N HIS A 126 8.56 4.88 -9.91
CA HIS A 126 9.20 6.08 -10.47
C HIS A 126 10.72 6.08 -10.23
N LYS A 127 11.47 6.61 -11.21
CA LYS A 127 12.95 6.61 -11.19
C LYS A 127 13.52 7.45 -10.04
N ASP A 128 12.84 8.52 -9.67
CA ASP A 128 13.25 9.42 -8.58
C ASP A 128 12.75 9.02 -7.18
N ALA A 129 11.93 7.97 -7.04
CA ALA A 129 11.40 7.52 -5.75
C ALA A 129 12.51 7.21 -4.72
N ILE A 130 13.71 6.91 -5.21
CA ILE A 130 14.91 6.60 -4.43
C ILE A 130 15.46 7.84 -3.70
N LYS A 131 15.20 9.07 -4.17
CA LYS A 131 15.74 10.31 -3.56
C LYS A 131 15.23 10.56 -2.13
N LEU A 132 13.98 10.18 -1.84
CA LEU A 132 13.43 10.29 -0.48
C LEU A 132 14.22 9.44 0.53
N SER A 133 14.63 8.22 0.15
CA SER A 133 15.39 7.33 1.05
C SER A 133 16.82 7.78 1.37
N VAL A 134 17.39 8.66 0.53
CA VAL A 134 18.78 9.14 0.70
C VAL A 134 18.82 10.45 1.48
N GLU A 135 17.87 11.37 1.23
CA GLU A 135 17.79 12.64 1.97
C GLU A 135 17.32 12.47 3.42
N GLU A 136 16.58 11.40 3.72
CA GLU A 136 16.18 11.03 5.08
C GLU A 136 17.36 10.70 6.01
N ARG A 137 18.52 10.33 5.45
CA ARG A 137 19.76 10.15 6.22
C ARG A 137 20.36 11.49 6.67
N ALA A 138 20.03 12.60 6.00
CA ALA A 138 20.59 13.92 6.25
C ALA A 138 19.72 14.82 7.17
N ARG A 139 18.44 14.49 7.38
CA ARG A 139 17.52 15.28 8.21
C ARG A 139 16.80 14.41 9.22
N SER A 140 17.55 13.97 10.23
CA SER A 140 16.98 13.58 11.52
C SER A 140 16.16 14.76 12.05
N ASN A 141 14.83 14.68 11.92
CA ASN A 141 13.78 15.24 12.79
C ASN A 141 12.46 15.56 12.06
N THR A 142 12.39 15.55 10.73
CA THR A 142 11.15 15.99 10.02
C THR A 142 10.14 14.85 9.79
N ILE A 143 10.56 13.59 9.70
CA ILE A 143 9.65 12.44 9.47
C ILE A 143 8.90 12.00 10.71
N HIS A 144 9.36 12.40 11.90
CA HIS A 144 8.57 12.23 13.10
C HIS A 144 7.23 12.96 12.97
N HIS A 145 7.16 14.08 12.24
CA HIS A 145 5.90 14.83 12.06
C HIS A 145 5.02 14.29 10.93
N LEU A 146 5.60 13.80 9.83
CA LEU A 146 4.84 13.24 8.70
C LEU A 146 4.14 11.91 9.03
N MET A 147 4.73 11.08 9.90
CA MET A 147 4.12 9.79 10.28
C MET A 147 3.30 9.86 11.58
N VAL A 148 3.56 10.82 12.49
CA VAL A 148 2.70 11.05 13.67
C VAL A 148 1.37 11.71 13.26
N GLY A 149 1.37 12.52 12.20
CA GLY A 149 0.16 13.15 11.67
C GLY A 149 -0.78 12.25 10.86
N LEU A 150 -0.45 10.97 10.62
CA LEU A 150 -1.34 9.98 9.98
C LEU A 150 -1.78 8.88 10.97
N ALA A 151 -1.32 8.93 12.22
CA ALA A 151 -1.65 7.97 13.28
C ALA A 151 -2.54 8.54 14.40
N VAL A 152 -3.16 9.70 14.17
CA VAL A 152 -4.21 10.30 15.02
C VAL A 152 -5.41 10.69 14.17
#